data_AF-A0A7Z0A7G3-F1
#
_entry.id   AF-A0A7Z0A7G3-F1
#
_cell.length_a   1.000
_cell.length_b   1.000
_cell.length_c   1.000
_cell.angle_alpha   90.00
_cell.angle_beta   90.00
_cell.angle_gamma   90.00
#
_symmetry.space_group_name_H-M   'P 1'
#
loop_
_entity.id
_entity.type
_entity.pdbx_description
1 polymer ?
#
loop_
_entity_poly.entity_id
_entity_poly.type
_entity_poly.pdbx_seq_one_letter_code
_entity_poly.pdbx_strand_id
1 'polypeptide(L)'
;MKESDKAGEPTASVPTPAWKPYTRTGDTGQTSLGDYTRVDKDNLRIAVYGDCEEASAILGLAVTLGGVLSNEMVRVITRVQNDLVDVAADVCAPVNGNDEGHLRIDGEYVARLERACDHFNAELTQPSNFVVAGGTTTAAALYYACSVTRRAERSAEKAIKALQEGEINPLARTYLNRLANLLLVLARSANEEHGDTPWEPGLTAHRNGLELWEPLVSDQD
;
A
#
# COMPACT_ATOMS: atom_id res chain seq x y z
N MET A 1 -10.96 -14.95 -68.97
CA MET A 1 -9.50 -15.12 -69.12
C MET A 1 -8.85 -14.24 -68.07
N LYS A 2 -8.20 -14.87 -67.09
CA LYS A 2 -7.49 -14.38 -65.90
C LYS A 2 -7.29 -12.85 -65.74
N GLU A 3 -7.89 -12.28 -64.71
CA GLU A 3 -7.28 -11.17 -63.94
C GLU A 3 -6.93 -11.73 -62.56
N SER A 4 -5.64 -11.66 -62.25
CA SER A 4 -5.01 -12.24 -61.07
C SER A 4 -5.00 -11.25 -59.92
N ASP A 5 -5.57 -11.65 -58.79
CA ASP A 5 -5.35 -11.04 -57.47
C ASP A 5 -3.85 -10.93 -57.18
N LYS A 6 -3.32 -9.70 -57.19
CA LYS A 6 -2.04 -9.40 -56.54
C LYS A 6 -2.34 -9.12 -55.08
N ALA A 7 -2.09 -10.14 -54.24
CA ALA A 7 -2.01 -9.98 -52.80
C ALA A 7 -1.01 -8.86 -52.46
N GLY A 8 -1.47 -7.84 -51.75
CA GLY A 8 -0.63 -6.76 -51.24
C GLY A 8 0.40 -7.32 -50.26
N GLU A 9 1.65 -6.93 -50.43
CA GLU A 9 2.74 -7.23 -49.50
C GLU A 9 2.40 -6.70 -48.09
N PRO A 10 2.76 -7.42 -47.02
CA PRO A 10 2.58 -6.91 -45.67
C PRO A 10 3.50 -5.71 -45.48
N THR A 11 2.91 -4.54 -45.32
CA THR A 11 3.63 -3.30 -44.97
C THR A 11 4.42 -3.55 -43.69
N ALA A 12 5.74 -3.38 -43.74
CA ALA A 12 6.63 -3.53 -42.60
C ALA A 12 6.10 -2.73 -41.40
N SER A 13 5.81 -3.42 -40.30
CA SER A 13 5.36 -2.81 -39.06
C SER A 13 6.42 -1.84 -38.55
N VAL A 14 6.05 -0.58 -38.33
CA VAL A 14 6.92 0.41 -37.69
C VAL A 14 7.41 -0.16 -36.36
N PRO A 15 8.73 -0.27 -36.10
CA PRO A 15 9.23 -0.81 -34.85
C PRO A 15 8.76 0.08 -33.69
N THR A 16 8.06 -0.51 -32.71
CA THR A 16 7.74 0.19 -31.47
C THR A 16 9.05 0.53 -30.76
N PRO A 17 9.29 1.79 -30.35
CA PRO A 17 10.51 2.14 -29.65
C PRO A 17 10.66 1.28 -28.39
N ALA A 18 11.86 0.72 -28.20
CA ALA A 18 12.17 -0.12 -27.04
C ALA A 18 12.02 0.68 -25.74
N TRP A 19 11.33 0.11 -24.76
CA TRP A 19 11.19 0.70 -23.43
C TRP A 19 12.57 0.93 -22.80
N LYS A 20 12.87 2.19 -22.44
CA LYS A 20 14.09 2.60 -21.76
C LYS A 20 13.72 3.25 -20.44
N PRO A 21 13.94 2.58 -19.29
CA PRO A 21 13.52 3.11 -18.00
C PRO A 21 14.35 4.30 -17.50
N TYR A 22 15.56 4.53 -18.06
CA TYR A 22 16.44 5.62 -17.64
C TYR A 22 16.48 6.76 -18.67
N THR A 23 16.24 7.99 -18.20
CA THR A 23 16.27 9.22 -19.03
C THR A 23 17.38 10.19 -18.64
N ARG A 24 17.99 10.04 -17.45
CA ARG A 24 18.93 10.98 -16.81
C ARG A 24 18.36 12.37 -16.46
N THR A 25 17.08 12.62 -16.74
CA THR A 25 16.43 13.92 -16.45
C THR A 25 16.26 14.18 -14.95
N GLY A 26 16.49 13.19 -14.10
CA GLY A 26 16.42 13.32 -12.65
C GLY A 26 17.78 13.40 -11.93
N ASP A 27 18.89 13.43 -12.66
CA ASP A 27 20.23 13.40 -12.07
C ASP A 27 20.59 14.69 -11.33
N THR A 28 19.91 15.80 -11.66
CA THR A 28 20.04 17.09 -10.96
C THR A 28 19.16 17.21 -9.72
N GLY A 29 18.53 16.12 -9.28
CA GLY A 29 17.68 16.12 -8.08
C GLY A 29 16.22 16.51 -8.32
N GLN A 30 15.79 16.69 -9.56
CA GLN A 30 14.40 17.05 -9.90
C GLN A 30 13.63 15.91 -10.58
N THR A 31 12.31 15.94 -10.53
CA THR A 31 11.41 15.04 -11.27
C THR A 31 10.21 15.80 -11.83
N SER A 32 9.39 15.13 -12.63
CA SER A 32 8.16 15.69 -13.19
C SER A 32 6.94 15.11 -12.46
N LEU A 33 5.97 15.98 -12.16
CA LEU A 33 4.64 15.61 -11.70
C LEU A 33 3.74 15.15 -12.86
N GLY A 34 2.50 14.75 -12.56
CA GLY A 34 1.54 14.24 -13.54
C GLY A 34 1.09 15.27 -14.58
N ASP A 35 1.24 16.56 -14.27
CA ASP A 35 1.01 17.70 -15.16
C ASP A 35 2.30 18.17 -15.87
N TYR A 36 3.38 17.39 -15.76
CA TYR A 36 4.73 17.69 -16.25
C TYR A 36 5.48 18.82 -15.52
N THR A 37 4.92 19.41 -14.47
CA THR A 37 5.59 20.41 -13.65
C THR A 37 6.87 19.82 -13.02
N ARG A 38 7.97 20.57 -13.06
CA ARG A 38 9.26 20.17 -12.48
C ARG A 38 9.35 20.55 -11.02
N VAL A 39 9.68 19.59 -10.17
CA VAL A 39 9.83 19.75 -8.72
C VAL A 39 11.09 19.05 -8.23
N ASP A 40 11.62 19.48 -7.08
CA ASP A 40 12.70 18.78 -6.41
C ASP A 40 12.24 17.41 -5.89
N LYS A 41 13.14 16.43 -5.86
CA LYS A 41 12.85 15.03 -5.48
C LYS A 41 12.43 14.86 -4.02
N ASP A 42 12.63 15.87 -3.18
CA ASP A 42 12.16 15.93 -1.80
C ASP A 42 10.80 16.63 -1.66
N ASN A 43 10.16 17.00 -2.78
CA ASN A 43 8.81 17.55 -2.76
C ASN A 43 7.84 16.58 -2.05
N LEU A 44 6.96 17.15 -1.24
CA LEU A 44 6.09 16.37 -0.34
C LEU A 44 5.15 15.41 -1.07
N ARG A 45 4.74 15.72 -2.32
CA ARG A 45 3.94 14.80 -3.15
C ARG A 45 4.69 13.49 -3.40
N ILE A 46 6.00 13.59 -3.62
CA ILE A 46 6.90 12.47 -3.94
C ILE A 46 7.00 11.51 -2.77
N ALA A 47 7.09 12.05 -1.55
CA ALA A 47 7.06 11.22 -0.35
C ALA A 47 5.75 10.41 -0.26
N VAL A 48 4.60 11.00 -0.59
CA VAL A 48 3.31 10.28 -0.54
C VAL A 48 3.29 9.09 -1.49
N TYR A 49 3.55 9.31 -2.78
CA TYR A 49 3.46 8.23 -3.75
C TYR A 49 4.63 7.24 -3.66
N GLY A 50 5.81 7.66 -3.18
CA GLY A 50 6.90 6.75 -2.84
C GLY A 50 6.55 5.83 -1.67
N ASP A 51 5.93 6.36 -0.62
CA ASP A 51 5.44 5.55 0.50
C ASP A 51 4.32 4.58 0.06
N CYS A 52 3.46 4.99 -0.88
CA CYS A 52 2.42 4.12 -1.46
C CYS A 52 3.02 2.98 -2.30
N GLU A 53 4.04 3.26 -3.10
CA GLU A 53 4.78 2.24 -3.86
C GLU A 53 5.41 1.21 -2.93
N GLU A 54 6.06 1.66 -1.85
CA GLU A 54 6.67 0.78 -0.87
C GLU A 54 5.64 -0.09 -0.15
N ALA A 55 4.50 0.48 0.26
CA ALA A 55 3.38 -0.30 0.82
C ALA A 55 2.90 -1.37 -0.16
N SER A 56 2.71 -1.00 -1.44
CA SER A 56 2.25 -1.92 -2.49
C SER A 56 3.26 -3.04 -2.75
N ALA A 57 4.56 -2.76 -2.70
CA ALA A 57 5.60 -3.77 -2.84
C ALA A 57 5.58 -4.79 -1.68
N ILE A 58 5.38 -4.33 -0.43
CA ILE A 58 5.25 -5.22 0.73
C ILE A 58 3.97 -6.07 0.62
N LEU A 59 2.87 -5.53 0.10
CA LEU A 59 1.68 -6.31 -0.19
C LEU A 59 1.95 -7.40 -1.25
N GLY A 60 2.74 -7.10 -2.27
CA GLY A 60 3.21 -8.10 -3.24
C GLY A 60 4.06 -9.20 -2.59
N LEU A 61 4.89 -8.83 -1.62
CA LEU A 61 5.64 -9.79 -0.82
C LEU A 61 4.70 -10.66 0.02
N ALA A 62 3.71 -10.09 0.69
CA ALA A 62 2.73 -10.84 1.49
C ALA A 62 1.98 -11.90 0.66
N VAL A 63 1.66 -11.60 -0.61
CA VAL A 63 1.00 -12.55 -1.52
C VAL A 63 1.95 -13.68 -1.97
N THR A 64 3.26 -13.43 -2.07
CA THR A 64 4.23 -14.37 -2.64
C THR A 64 4.98 -15.23 -1.61
N LEU A 65 5.05 -14.80 -0.35
CA LEU A 65 5.75 -15.51 0.72
C LEU A 65 5.16 -16.90 1.05
N GLY A 66 3.98 -17.23 0.52
CA GLY A 66 3.28 -18.49 0.73
C GLY A 66 2.58 -18.57 2.09
N GLY A 67 1.48 -19.34 2.16
CA GLY A 67 0.72 -19.59 3.39
C GLY A 67 -0.48 -18.67 3.63
N VAL A 68 -1.57 -19.30 4.08
CA VAL A 68 -2.77 -18.82 4.82
C VAL A 68 -3.53 -17.58 4.30
N LEU A 69 -3.23 -17.04 3.12
CA LEU A 69 -4.18 -16.12 2.48
C LEU A 69 -5.26 -16.90 1.73
N SER A 70 -6.52 -16.64 2.06
CA SER A 70 -7.63 -17.12 1.24
C SER A 70 -7.56 -16.46 -0.15
N ASN A 71 -8.14 -17.12 -1.15
CA ASN A 71 -8.28 -16.54 -2.49
C ASN A 71 -9.01 -15.19 -2.47
N GLU A 72 -9.87 -14.97 -1.48
CA GLU A 72 -10.56 -13.70 -1.29
C GLU A 72 -9.62 -12.60 -0.80
N MET A 73 -8.80 -12.88 0.21
CA MET A 73 -7.80 -11.93 0.70
C MET A 73 -6.82 -11.54 -0.41
N VAL A 74 -6.36 -12.50 -1.21
CA VAL A 74 -5.47 -12.21 -2.36
C VAL A 74 -6.15 -11.25 -3.35
N ARG A 75 -7.42 -11.48 -3.71
CA ARG A 75 -8.17 -10.56 -4.59
C ARG A 75 -8.29 -9.16 -4.01
N VAL A 76 -8.55 -9.04 -2.70
CA VAL A 76 -8.64 -7.76 -2.02
C VAL A 76 -7.29 -7.05 -2.01
N ILE A 77 -6.21 -7.75 -1.68
CA ILE A 77 -4.85 -7.20 -1.69
C ILE A 77 -4.45 -6.73 -3.09
N THR A 78 -4.72 -7.52 -4.14
CA THR A 78 -4.42 -7.12 -5.52
C THR A 78 -5.20 -5.87 -5.94
N ARG A 79 -6.46 -5.71 -5.51
CA ARG A 79 -7.23 -4.48 -5.74
C ARG A 79 -6.61 -3.29 -5.01
N VAL A 80 -6.27 -3.47 -3.73
CA VAL A 80 -5.58 -2.45 -2.93
C VAL A 80 -4.27 -2.01 -3.58
N GLN A 81 -3.49 -2.93 -4.18
CA GLN A 81 -2.26 -2.57 -4.89
C GLN A 81 -2.53 -1.66 -6.09
N ASN A 82 -3.64 -1.86 -6.81
CA ASN A 82 -4.06 -0.96 -7.89
C ASN A 82 -4.53 0.39 -7.31
N ASP A 83 -5.35 0.36 -6.26
CA ASP A 83 -5.83 1.56 -5.59
C ASP A 83 -4.67 2.42 -5.03
N LEU A 84 -3.56 1.81 -4.58
CA LEU A 84 -2.36 2.56 -4.15
C LEU A 84 -1.66 3.29 -5.31
N VAL A 85 -1.69 2.72 -6.53
CA VAL A 85 -1.23 3.40 -7.74
C VAL A 85 -2.20 4.53 -8.10
N ASP A 86 -3.50 4.33 -7.90
CA ASP A 86 -4.51 5.36 -8.11
C ASP A 86 -4.33 6.54 -7.15
N VAL A 87 -4.08 6.26 -5.87
CA VAL A 87 -3.74 7.27 -4.84
C VAL A 87 -2.49 8.04 -5.25
N ALA A 88 -1.47 7.33 -5.73
CA ALA A 88 -0.25 7.95 -6.22
C ALA A 88 -0.51 8.87 -7.42
N ALA A 89 -1.33 8.43 -8.39
CA ALA A 89 -1.69 9.23 -9.56
C ALA A 89 -2.47 10.49 -9.18
N ASP A 90 -3.44 10.38 -8.26
CA ASP A 90 -4.21 11.52 -7.74
C ASP A 90 -3.29 12.56 -7.08
N VAL A 91 -2.40 12.13 -6.17
CA VAL A 91 -1.49 13.05 -5.47
C VAL A 91 -0.41 13.62 -6.41
N CYS A 92 -0.04 12.89 -7.46
CA CYS A 92 0.95 13.32 -8.46
C CYS A 92 0.43 14.45 -9.35
N ALA A 93 -0.88 14.54 -9.59
CA ALA A 93 -1.49 15.61 -10.39
C ALA A 93 -2.08 16.70 -9.49
N PRO A 94 -1.56 17.94 -9.49
CA PRO A 94 -2.15 19.04 -8.74
C PRO A 94 -3.64 19.24 -9.05
N VAL A 95 -4.46 19.49 -8.03
CA VAL A 95 -5.87 19.87 -8.23
C VAL A 95 -5.90 21.36 -8.56
N ASN A 96 -6.42 21.72 -9.73
CA ASN A 96 -6.41 23.11 -10.24
C ASN A 96 -7.76 23.55 -10.83
N GLY A 97 -8.83 22.78 -10.61
CA GLY A 97 -10.17 23.06 -11.14
C GLY A 97 -10.40 22.60 -12.58
N ASN A 98 -9.38 22.10 -13.26
CA ASN A 98 -9.50 21.40 -14.54
C ASN A 98 -8.97 19.96 -14.41
N ASP A 99 -9.76 19.11 -13.74
CA ASP A 99 -9.41 17.71 -13.48
C ASP A 99 -9.81 16.77 -14.63
N GLU A 100 -10.19 17.29 -15.81
CA GLU A 100 -10.59 16.46 -16.95
C GLU A 100 -9.45 15.50 -17.35
N GLY A 101 -9.70 14.20 -17.23
CA GLY A 101 -8.73 13.15 -17.57
C GLY A 101 -7.75 12.81 -16.44
N HIS A 102 -7.81 13.49 -15.29
CA HIS A 102 -7.03 13.10 -14.11
C HIS A 102 -7.83 12.16 -13.22
N LEU A 103 -7.21 11.04 -12.85
CA LEU A 103 -7.78 10.10 -11.89
C LEU A 103 -7.82 10.75 -10.50
N ARG A 104 -8.96 10.63 -9.81
CA ARG A 104 -9.16 11.12 -8.45
C ARG A 104 -9.75 10.02 -7.57
N ILE A 105 -9.24 9.88 -6.36
CA ILE A 105 -9.83 9.03 -5.34
C ILE A 105 -11.15 9.64 -4.89
N ASP A 106 -12.21 8.85 -4.91
CA ASP A 106 -13.54 9.25 -4.48
C ASP A 106 -14.00 8.53 -3.19
N GLY A 107 -15.23 8.79 -2.77
CA GLY A 107 -15.80 8.18 -1.57
C GLY A 107 -16.03 6.68 -1.69
N GLU A 108 -16.17 6.13 -2.90
CA GLU A 108 -16.43 4.70 -3.10
C GLU A 108 -15.17 3.85 -2.85
N TYR A 109 -13.98 4.39 -3.14
CA TYR A 109 -12.71 3.77 -2.72
C TYR A 109 -12.67 3.54 -1.20
N VAL A 110 -13.04 4.57 -0.42
CA VAL A 110 -13.06 4.51 1.05
C VAL A 110 -14.13 3.54 1.53
N ALA A 111 -15.36 3.66 1.02
CA ALA A 111 -16.46 2.80 1.41
C ALA A 111 -16.19 1.31 1.12
N ARG A 112 -15.46 1.01 0.03
CA ARG A 112 -15.05 -0.37 -0.29
C ARG A 112 -14.09 -0.95 0.75
N LEU A 113 -13.14 -0.16 1.26
CA LEU A 113 -12.25 -0.59 2.34
C LEU A 113 -13.00 -0.85 3.65
N GLU A 114 -13.96 0.01 3.98
CA GLU A 114 -14.78 -0.15 5.18
C GLU A 114 -15.60 -1.44 5.12
N ARG A 115 -16.25 -1.74 3.98
CA ARG A 115 -16.96 -3.01 3.78
C ARG A 115 -16.04 -4.23 3.84
N ALA A 116 -14.83 -4.14 3.29
CA ALA A 116 -13.86 -5.23 3.38
C ALA A 116 -13.39 -5.44 4.84
N CYS A 117 -13.19 -4.35 5.58
CA CYS A 117 -12.84 -4.39 6.99
C CYS A 117 -13.94 -5.09 7.81
N ASP A 118 -15.20 -4.70 7.61
CA ASP A 118 -16.35 -5.33 8.28
C ASP A 118 -16.46 -6.82 7.95
N HIS A 119 -16.27 -7.19 6.69
CA HIS A 119 -16.32 -8.58 6.22
C HIS A 119 -15.30 -9.48 6.93
N PHE A 120 -14.01 -9.14 6.86
CA PHE A 120 -12.97 -9.97 7.46
C PHE A 120 -12.95 -9.88 8.99
N ASN A 121 -13.38 -8.76 9.57
CA ASN A 121 -13.40 -8.60 11.02
C ASN A 121 -14.54 -9.40 11.68
N ALA A 122 -15.61 -9.73 10.94
CA ALA A 122 -16.73 -10.51 11.46
C ALA A 122 -16.36 -11.93 11.90
N GLU A 123 -15.30 -12.50 11.31
CA GLU A 123 -14.80 -13.85 11.62
C GLU A 123 -13.78 -13.85 12.76
N LEU A 124 -13.24 -12.68 13.13
CA LEU A 124 -12.19 -12.58 14.13
C LEU A 124 -12.74 -12.53 15.55
N THR A 125 -12.12 -13.32 16.44
CA THR A 125 -12.35 -13.16 17.88
C THR A 125 -11.72 -11.85 18.36
N GLN A 126 -12.43 -11.11 19.22
CA GLN A 126 -11.92 -9.88 19.81
C GLN A 126 -10.69 -10.20 20.69
N PRO A 127 -9.55 -9.52 20.50
CA PRO A 127 -8.35 -9.78 21.30
C PRO A 127 -8.54 -9.20 22.71
N SER A 128 -7.97 -9.86 23.71
CA SER A 128 -8.03 -9.44 25.11
C SER A 128 -7.13 -8.25 25.42
N ASN A 129 -6.12 -7.98 24.58
CA ASN A 129 -5.22 -6.84 24.66
C ASN A 129 -4.76 -6.41 23.25
N PHE A 130 -3.91 -5.39 23.13
CA PHE A 130 -3.23 -5.09 21.88
C PHE A 130 -2.46 -6.31 21.36
N VAL A 131 -2.38 -6.47 20.04
CA VAL A 131 -1.66 -7.57 19.40
C VAL A 131 -0.25 -7.10 19.03
N VAL A 132 0.74 -7.91 19.36
CA VAL A 132 2.12 -7.69 18.88
C VAL A 132 2.19 -8.05 17.40
N ALA A 133 2.64 -7.11 16.58
CA ALA A 133 2.80 -7.32 15.14
C ALA A 133 3.78 -8.47 14.85
N GLY A 134 3.28 -9.57 14.32
CA GLY A 134 4.05 -10.79 14.09
C GLY A 134 3.15 -12.00 13.81
N GLY A 135 3.64 -13.19 14.12
CA GLY A 135 2.95 -14.46 13.88
C GLY A 135 3.45 -15.14 12.61
N THR A 136 2.57 -15.38 11.66
CA THR A 136 2.94 -15.96 10.36
C THR A 136 3.78 -14.97 9.52
N THR A 137 4.55 -15.49 8.56
CA THR A 137 5.31 -14.66 7.60
C THR A 137 4.40 -13.68 6.85
N THR A 138 3.22 -14.15 6.45
CA THR A 138 2.22 -13.33 5.76
C THR A 138 1.62 -12.27 6.67
N ALA A 139 1.25 -12.61 7.92
CA ALA A 139 0.74 -11.63 8.87
C ALA A 139 1.78 -10.57 9.21
N ALA A 140 3.04 -10.95 9.44
CA ALA A 140 4.14 -10.02 9.68
C ALA A 140 4.34 -9.06 8.50
N ALA A 141 4.25 -9.55 7.26
CA ALA A 141 4.31 -8.71 6.07
C ALA A 141 3.12 -7.73 5.98
N LEU A 142 1.91 -8.16 6.33
CA LEU A 142 0.73 -7.29 6.36
C LEU A 142 0.81 -6.22 7.46
N TYR A 143 1.31 -6.55 8.65
CA TYR A 143 1.62 -5.56 9.69
C TYR A 143 2.68 -4.56 9.24
N TYR A 144 3.69 -5.01 8.49
CA TYR A 144 4.70 -4.12 7.93
C TYR A 144 4.09 -3.18 6.87
N ALA A 145 3.30 -3.72 5.93
CA ALA A 145 2.56 -2.91 4.96
C ALA A 145 1.63 -1.90 5.64
N CYS A 146 0.96 -2.28 6.73
CA CYS A 146 0.16 -1.37 7.55
C CYS A 146 1.01 -0.21 8.10
N SER A 147 2.18 -0.51 8.66
CA SER A 147 3.09 0.52 9.20
C SER A 147 3.57 1.50 8.13
N VAL A 148 3.88 1.01 6.92
CA VAL A 148 4.24 1.83 5.76
C VAL A 148 3.05 2.63 5.24
N THR A 149 1.85 2.05 5.21
CA THR A 149 0.61 2.76 4.85
C THR A 149 0.34 3.92 5.81
N ARG A 150 0.56 3.73 7.12
CA ARG A 150 0.47 4.84 8.10
C ARG A 150 1.55 5.89 7.90
N ARG A 151 2.72 5.53 7.36
CA ARG A 151 3.74 6.51 6.96
C ARG A 151 3.26 7.30 5.74
N ALA A 152 2.72 6.64 4.71
CA ALA A 152 2.11 7.28 3.56
C ALA A 152 1.00 8.27 3.98
N GLU A 153 0.14 7.87 4.94
CA GLU A 153 -0.89 8.73 5.52
C GLU A 153 -0.31 10.00 6.14
N ARG A 154 0.77 9.88 6.93
CA ARG A 154 1.47 11.04 7.52
C ARG A 154 2.11 11.93 6.46
N SER A 155 2.69 11.33 5.43
CA SER A 155 3.23 12.07 4.29
C SER A 155 2.14 12.84 3.55
N ALA A 156 0.97 12.22 3.34
CA ALA A 156 -0.19 12.86 2.72
C ALA A 156 -0.70 14.02 3.58
N GLU A 157 -0.85 13.81 4.89
CA GLU A 157 -1.24 14.86 5.84
C GLU A 157 -0.24 16.04 5.84
N LYS A 158 1.06 15.74 5.81
CA LYS A 158 2.11 16.76 5.73
C LYS A 158 2.01 17.55 4.41
N ALA A 159 1.80 16.87 3.29
CA ALA A 159 1.64 17.50 1.99
C ALA A 159 0.39 18.39 1.93
N ILE A 160 -0.76 17.91 2.40
CA ILE A 160 -2.02 18.68 2.48
C ILE A 160 -1.85 19.95 3.32
N LYS A 161 -1.10 19.89 4.42
CA LYS A 161 -0.87 21.04 5.30
C LYS A 161 0.12 22.07 4.76
N ALA A 162 1.08 21.65 3.95
CA ALA A 162 2.21 22.48 3.55
C ALA A 162 2.10 23.02 2.12
N LEU A 163 1.34 22.37 1.24
CA LEU A 163 1.09 22.82 -0.13
C LEU A 163 -0.14 23.73 -0.19
N GLN A 164 -0.47 24.25 -1.38
CA GLN A 164 -1.57 25.19 -1.52
C GLN A 164 -2.90 24.53 -1.11
N GLU A 165 -3.73 25.29 -0.40
CA GLU A 165 -5.04 24.80 0.03
C GLU A 165 -5.87 24.33 -1.17
N GLY A 166 -6.42 23.12 -1.06
CA GLY A 166 -7.21 22.49 -2.13
C GLY A 166 -6.41 21.84 -3.25
N GLU A 167 -5.08 21.90 -3.24
CA GLU A 167 -4.21 21.39 -4.32
C GLU A 167 -3.94 19.86 -4.23
N ILE A 168 -4.27 19.25 -3.09
CA ILE A 168 -4.26 17.80 -2.86
C ILE A 168 -5.65 17.36 -2.44
N ASN A 169 -6.15 16.29 -3.07
CA ASN A 169 -7.39 15.65 -2.69
C ASN A 169 -7.28 15.02 -1.27
N PRO A 170 -8.06 15.48 -0.28
CA PRO A 170 -8.00 14.94 1.07
C PRO A 170 -8.49 13.49 1.18
N LEU A 171 -9.22 12.98 0.18
CA LEU A 171 -9.67 11.58 0.16
C LEU A 171 -8.52 10.59 -0.01
N ALA A 172 -7.39 10.98 -0.60
CA ALA A 172 -6.18 10.16 -0.65
C ALA A 172 -5.70 9.80 0.77
N ARG A 173 -5.60 10.79 1.68
CA ARG A 173 -5.27 10.56 3.09
C ARG A 173 -6.32 9.70 3.80
N THR A 174 -7.60 9.96 3.55
CA THR A 174 -8.71 9.18 4.14
C THR A 174 -8.66 7.72 3.71
N TYR A 175 -8.38 7.45 2.43
CA TYR A 175 -8.19 6.10 1.91
C TYR A 175 -7.02 5.39 2.62
N LEU A 176 -5.85 6.02 2.72
CA LEU A 176 -4.69 5.44 3.41
C LEU A 176 -4.98 5.12 4.88
N ASN A 177 -5.73 5.99 5.57
CA ASN A 177 -6.17 5.74 6.95
C ASN A 177 -7.05 4.49 7.06
N ARG A 178 -8.04 4.32 6.16
CA ARG A 178 -8.90 3.12 6.15
C ARG A 178 -8.16 1.88 5.71
N LEU A 179 -7.20 2.02 4.80
CA LEU A 179 -6.37 0.92 4.35
C LEU A 179 -5.55 0.37 5.51
N ALA A 180 -4.97 1.22 6.35
CA ALA A 180 -4.25 0.76 7.53
C ALA A 180 -5.13 -0.10 8.46
N ASN A 181 -6.42 0.25 8.62
CA ASN A 181 -7.36 -0.56 9.40
C ASN A 181 -7.61 -1.93 8.74
N LEU A 182 -7.89 -1.94 7.43
CA LEU A 182 -8.07 -3.20 6.68
C LEU A 182 -6.84 -4.10 6.79
N LEU A 183 -5.64 -3.55 6.67
CA LEU A 183 -4.39 -4.32 6.76
C LEU A 183 -4.17 -4.94 8.14
N LEU A 184 -4.59 -4.27 9.22
CA LEU A 184 -4.59 -4.86 10.56
C LEU A 184 -5.56 -6.06 10.63
N VAL A 185 -6.78 -5.92 10.11
CA VAL A 185 -7.77 -7.01 10.08
C VAL A 185 -7.26 -8.19 9.25
N LEU A 186 -6.69 -7.93 8.07
CA LEU A 186 -6.12 -8.98 7.22
C LEU A 186 -4.91 -9.66 7.89
N ALA A 187 -4.06 -8.91 8.60
CA ALA A 187 -2.92 -9.49 9.31
C ALA A 187 -3.38 -10.47 10.41
N ARG A 188 -4.43 -10.10 11.15
CA ARG A 188 -5.04 -10.98 12.16
C ARG A 188 -5.71 -12.20 11.53
N SER A 189 -6.40 -12.03 10.40
CA SER A 189 -6.99 -13.15 9.65
C SER A 189 -5.92 -14.12 9.16
N ALA A 190 -4.78 -13.62 8.68
CA ALA A 190 -3.62 -14.43 8.29
C ALA A 190 -2.91 -15.10 9.48
N ASN A 191 -3.28 -14.76 10.72
CA ASN A 191 -2.80 -15.37 11.95
C ASN A 191 -3.83 -16.29 12.61
N GLU A 192 -5.03 -16.48 12.05
CA GLU A 192 -6.12 -17.17 12.76
C GLU A 192 -5.71 -18.57 13.25
N GLU A 193 -5.08 -19.39 12.40
CA GLU A 193 -4.58 -20.72 12.78
C GLU A 193 -3.37 -20.67 13.72
N HIS A 194 -2.56 -19.61 13.66
CA HIS A 194 -1.36 -19.43 14.49
C HIS A 194 -1.69 -18.88 15.88
N GLY A 195 -2.73 -18.06 15.99
CA GLY A 195 -3.05 -17.23 17.13
C GLY A 195 -2.34 -15.88 17.11
N ASP A 196 -3.01 -14.85 17.62
CA ASP A 196 -2.41 -13.54 17.87
C ASP A 196 -1.58 -13.57 19.16
N THR A 197 -0.40 -12.96 19.15
CA THR A 197 0.39 -12.74 20.37
C THR A 197 -0.13 -11.51 21.11
N PRO A 198 -0.71 -11.64 22.31
CA PRO A 198 -1.13 -10.48 23.09
C PRO A 198 0.09 -9.71 23.58
N TRP A 199 0.00 -8.40 23.56
CA TRP A 199 0.97 -7.53 24.22
C TRP A 199 0.83 -7.65 25.74
N GLU A 200 1.96 -7.82 26.42
CA GLU A 200 2.05 -7.82 27.88
C GLU A 200 2.67 -6.50 28.37
N PRO A 201 1.89 -5.60 29.00
CA PRO A 201 2.39 -4.32 29.47
C PRO A 201 3.53 -4.49 30.47
N GLY A 202 4.69 -3.89 30.20
CA GLY A 202 5.82 -3.93 31.11
C GLY A 202 6.42 -5.32 31.30
N LEU A 203 6.22 -6.25 30.35
CA LEU A 203 6.77 -7.62 30.36
C LEU A 203 8.23 -7.69 30.85
N THR A 204 9.02 -6.69 30.51
CA THR A 204 10.45 -6.59 30.80
C THR A 204 10.80 -5.57 31.90
N ALA A 205 9.85 -4.78 32.39
CA ALA A 205 10.13 -3.67 33.31
C ALA A 205 10.20 -4.09 34.79
N HIS A 206 9.50 -5.16 35.19
CA HIS A 206 9.34 -5.54 36.60
C HIS A 206 9.39 -7.04 36.90
N ARG A 207 10.04 -7.87 36.06
CA ARG A 207 10.18 -9.30 36.37
C ARG A 207 11.21 -9.52 37.48
N ASN A 208 10.79 -9.36 38.74
CA ASN A 208 11.36 -9.91 39.99
C ASN A 208 12.89 -10.14 40.07
N GLY A 209 13.72 -9.27 39.49
CA GLY A 209 15.18 -9.46 39.46
C GLY A 209 15.70 -10.53 38.50
N LEU A 210 14.87 -11.02 37.57
CA LEU A 210 15.28 -11.93 36.49
C LEU A 210 15.92 -11.14 35.34
N GLU A 211 17.16 -11.48 34.99
CA GLU A 211 17.80 -10.95 33.78
C GLU A 211 17.18 -11.63 32.55
N LEU A 212 16.71 -10.84 31.58
CA LEU A 212 15.94 -11.32 30.42
C LEU A 212 16.73 -12.20 29.43
N TRP A 213 18.06 -12.31 29.60
CA TRP A 213 18.86 -13.28 28.84
C TRP A 213 18.72 -14.70 29.42
N GLU A 214 18.30 -14.84 30.67
CA GLU A 214 18.00 -16.13 31.26
C GLU A 214 16.77 -16.71 30.54
N PRO A 215 16.83 -17.98 30.10
CA PRO A 215 15.68 -18.63 29.48
C PRO A 215 14.47 -18.51 30.40
N LEU A 216 13.32 -18.10 29.85
CA LEU A 216 12.07 -18.15 30.60
C LEU A 216 11.84 -19.59 31.01
N VAL A 217 11.96 -19.87 32.31
CA VAL A 217 11.56 -21.16 32.86
C VAL A 217 10.07 -21.29 32.56
N SER A 218 9.69 -22.28 31.76
CA SER A 218 8.28 -22.51 31.47
C SER A 218 7.56 -22.78 32.78
N ASP A 219 6.41 -22.16 33.01
CA ASP A 219 5.48 -22.48 34.12
C ASP A 219 4.84 -23.87 33.90
N GLN A 220 5.68 -24.90 33.82
CA GLN A 220 5.32 -26.31 33.86
C GLN A 220 6.29 -27.03 34.80
N ASP A 221 6.04 -26.85 36.10
CA ASP A 221 6.37 -27.79 37.19
C ASP A 221 5.17 -27.87 38.13
#